data_AF-A0A6B2UUX5-F1
#
_entry.id   AF-A0A6B2UUX5-F1
#
_cell.length_a   1.000
_cell.length_b   1.000
_cell.length_c   1.000
_cell.angle_alpha   90.00
_cell.angle_beta   90.00
_cell.angle_gamma   90.00
#
_symmetry.space_group_name_H-M   'P 1'
#
loop_
_entity.id
_entity.type
_entity.pdbx_description
1 polymer ?
#
loop_
_entity_poly.entity_id
_entity_poly.type
_entity_poly.pdbx_seq_one_letter_code
_entity_poly.pdbx_strand_id
1 'polypeptide(L)'
;LAALQAPRRLIRRYGTEAPYVHALGALDPRLREPVLDGHPVTRAELVWAVRHEGALDEADLLDRRTRVGLVPTDRVTALDAAREALGEAVR
;
A
#
# COMPACT_ATOMS: atom_id res chain seq x y z
N LEU A 1 10.01 -13.19 13.83
CA LEU A 1 8.78 -12.52 13.31
C LEU A 1 7.68 -12.35 14.37
N ALA A 2 7.46 -13.29 15.30
CA ALA A 2 6.36 -13.23 16.28
C ALA A 2 6.35 -11.98 17.20
N ALA A 3 7.49 -11.29 17.37
CA ALA A 3 7.60 -10.08 18.19
C ALA A 3 7.35 -8.75 17.42
N LEU A 4 7.18 -8.79 16.10
CA LEU A 4 6.99 -7.59 15.29
C LEU A 4 5.64 -6.93 15.60
N GLN A 5 5.66 -5.62 15.87
CA GLN A 5 4.50 -4.82 16.19
C GLN A 5 3.78 -4.37 14.90
N ALA A 6 3.15 -5.32 14.20
CA ALA A 6 2.37 -5.06 13.01
C ALA A 6 1.28 -6.12 12.80
N PRO A 7 0.19 -5.81 12.07
CA PRO A 7 -0.79 -6.80 11.67
C PRO A 7 -0.15 -8.00 10.96
N ARG A 8 -0.58 -9.22 11.30
CA ARG A 8 -0.02 -10.48 10.73
C ARG A 8 -0.05 -10.51 9.20
N ARG A 9 -0.99 -9.83 8.54
CA ARG A 9 -1.03 -9.73 7.07
C ARG A 9 0.17 -8.96 6.52
N LEU A 10 0.54 -7.85 7.17
CA LEU A 10 1.67 -7.04 6.75
C LEU A 10 2.96 -7.80 7.02
N ILE A 11 3.09 -8.51 8.15
CA ILE A 11 4.26 -9.36 8.43
C ILE A 11 4.43 -10.45 7.36
N ARG A 12 3.34 -11.08 6.92
CA ARG A 12 3.40 -12.08 5.84
C ARG A 12 3.85 -11.49 4.50
N ARG A 13 3.53 -10.22 4.22
CA ARG A 13 3.81 -9.56 2.95
C ARG A 13 5.17 -8.85 2.91
N TYR A 14 5.48 -8.11 3.96
CA TYR A 14 6.63 -7.20 4.06
C TYR A 14 7.71 -7.69 5.03
N GLY A 15 7.51 -8.84 5.68
CA GLY A 15 8.49 -9.40 6.61
C GLY A 15 8.86 -8.43 7.73
N THR A 16 10.16 -8.13 7.85
CA THR A 16 10.72 -7.20 8.84
C THR A 16 10.34 -5.74 8.59
N GLU A 17 9.88 -5.39 7.40
CA GLU A 17 9.49 -4.02 7.06
C GLU A 17 8.06 -3.69 7.50
N ALA A 18 7.27 -4.71 7.86
CA ALA A 18 5.86 -4.56 8.22
C ALA A 18 5.58 -3.50 9.32
N PRO A 19 6.39 -3.35 10.39
CA PRO A 19 6.17 -2.28 11.37
C PRO A 19 6.31 -0.88 10.77
N TYR A 20 7.21 -0.68 9.80
CA TYR A 20 7.41 0.63 9.15
C TYR A 20 6.25 0.95 8.20
N VAL A 21 5.78 -0.04 7.43
CA VAL A 21 4.54 0.10 6.64
C VAL A 21 3.36 0.45 7.55
N HIS A 22 3.23 -0.24 8.68
CA HIS A 22 2.15 0.01 9.64
C HIS A 22 2.23 1.39 10.29
N ALA A 23 3.45 1.86 10.59
CA ALA A 23 3.69 3.16 11.21
C ALA A 23 3.27 4.35 10.35
N LEU A 24 3.26 4.21 9.01
CA LEU A 24 2.70 5.26 8.12
C LEU A 24 1.25 5.59 8.50
N GLY A 25 0.45 4.57 8.82
CA GLY A 25 -0.90 4.77 9.30
C GLY A 25 -0.96 5.46 10.67
N ALA A 26 0.04 5.32 11.53
CA ALA A 26 0.08 6.04 12.80
C ALA A 26 0.31 7.54 12.58
N LEU A 27 1.14 7.89 11.60
CA LEU A 27 1.46 9.27 11.23
C LEU A 27 0.31 9.96 10.50
N ASP A 28 -0.38 9.25 9.61
CA ASP A 28 -1.54 9.75 8.89
C ASP A 28 -2.69 8.72 8.92
N PRO A 29 -3.80 9.00 9.64
CA PRO A 29 -4.96 8.12 9.69
C PRO A 29 -5.53 7.75 8.32
N ARG A 30 -5.44 8.62 7.31
CA ARG A 30 -5.92 8.35 5.94
C ARG A 30 -5.16 7.18 5.33
N LEU A 31 -3.89 6.98 5.69
CA LEU A 31 -3.08 5.88 5.18
C LEU A 31 -3.52 4.51 5.74
N ARG A 32 -4.37 4.47 6.78
CA ARG A 32 -4.98 3.22 7.28
C ARG A 32 -6.17 2.78 6.43
N GLU A 33 -6.74 3.68 5.64
CA GLU A 33 -7.90 3.36 4.81
C GLU A 33 -7.52 2.33 3.75
N PRO A 34 -8.44 1.40 3.45
CA PRO A 34 -8.23 0.49 2.35
C PRO A 34 -8.24 1.28 1.03
N VAL A 35 -7.52 0.78 0.03
CA VAL A 35 -7.54 1.35 -1.32
C VAL A 35 -8.93 1.18 -1.98
N LEU A 36 -9.63 0.12 -1.58
CA LEU A 36 -10.97 -0.25 -2.04
C LEU A 36 -11.76 -0.80 -0.86
N ASP A 37 -13.05 -0.51 -0.77
CA ASP A 37 -13.91 -1.08 0.27
C ASP A 37 -13.84 -2.61 0.26
N GLY A 38 -13.58 -3.21 1.43
CA GLY A 38 -13.45 -4.66 1.59
C GLY A 38 -12.11 -5.26 1.13
N HIS A 39 -11.20 -4.47 0.54
CA HIS A 39 -9.89 -4.96 0.09
C HIS A 39 -8.81 -4.80 1.19
N PRO A 40 -7.92 -5.78 1.40
CA PRO A 40 -6.94 -5.74 2.51
C PRO A 40 -5.76 -4.77 2.30
N VAL A 41 -5.54 -4.32 1.07
CA VAL A 41 -4.47 -3.37 0.73
C VAL A 41 -4.88 -1.97 1.16
N THR A 42 -4.01 -1.33 1.92
CA THR A 42 -4.18 0.02 2.46
C THR A 42 -3.41 1.07 1.68
N ARG A 43 -3.80 2.33 1.80
CA ARG A 43 -3.08 3.47 1.22
C ARG A 43 -1.62 3.54 1.68
N ALA A 44 -1.32 3.15 2.92
CA ALA A 44 0.05 3.01 3.43
C ALA A 44 0.93 2.08 2.57
N GLU A 45 0.37 0.97 2.09
CA GLU A 45 1.09 0.00 1.24
C GLU A 45 1.44 0.60 -0.13
N LEU A 46 0.59 1.48 -0.68
CA LEU A 46 0.88 2.21 -1.92
C LEU A 46 2.01 3.23 -1.70
N VAL A 47 1.92 4.06 -0.67
CA VAL A 47 2.96 5.06 -0.35
C VAL A 47 4.30 4.38 -0.04
N TRP A 48 4.28 3.26 0.69
CA TRP A 48 5.48 2.46 0.95
C TRP A 48 6.14 2.00 -0.35
N ALA A 49 5.34 1.45 -1.28
CA ALA A 49 5.85 0.96 -2.56
C ALA A 49 6.52 2.06 -3.39
N VAL A 50 5.98 3.29 -3.38
CA VAL A 50 6.62 4.42 -4.08
C VAL A 50 7.92 4.83 -3.39
N ARG A 51 7.88 5.04 -2.06
CA ARG A 51 9.02 5.61 -1.31
C ARG A 51 10.19 4.66 -1.10
N HIS A 52 9.92 3.36 -0.96
CA HIS A 52 10.92 2.39 -0.52
C HIS A 52 11.10 1.21 -1.49
N GLU A 53 10.12 0.95 -2.35
CA GLU A 53 10.22 -0.18 -3.29
C GLU A 53 10.43 0.26 -4.75
N GLY A 54 10.45 1.56 -5.03
CA GLY A 54 10.73 2.11 -6.35
C GLY A 54 9.59 1.96 -7.35
N ALA A 55 8.33 1.94 -6.89
CA ALA A 55 7.19 1.99 -7.80
C ALA A 55 7.11 3.36 -8.51
N LEU A 56 7.14 3.36 -9.84
CA LEU A 56 7.24 4.58 -10.66
C LEU A 56 5.93 4.97 -11.37
N ASP A 57 4.96 4.06 -11.43
CA ASP A 57 3.71 4.24 -12.14
C ASP A 57 2.56 3.45 -11.51
N GLU A 58 1.33 3.72 -11.95
CA GLU A 58 0.13 3.06 -11.42
C GLU A 58 0.13 1.55 -11.73
N ALA A 59 0.77 1.12 -12.82
CA ALA A 59 0.87 -0.29 -13.17
C ALA A 59 1.78 -1.05 -12.21
N ASP A 60 2.88 -0.46 -11.75
CA ASP A 60 3.71 -1.06 -10.71
C ASP A 60 2.92 -1.23 -9.42
N LEU A 61 2.27 -0.15 -8.98
CA LEU A 61 1.49 -0.15 -7.75
C LEU A 61 0.37 -1.19 -7.79
N LEU A 62 -0.48 -1.12 -8.80
CA LEU A 62 -1.72 -1.89 -8.85
C LEU A 62 -1.49 -3.32 -9.35
N ASP A 63 -0.63 -3.51 -10.35
CA ASP A 63 -0.52 -4.79 -11.05
C ASP A 63 0.61 -5.67 -10.49
N ARG A 64 1.69 -5.08 -9.94
CA ARG A 64 2.86 -5.81 -9.42
C ARG A 64 2.95 -5.83 -7.90
N ARG A 65 3.03 -4.65 -7.27
CA ARG A 65 3.29 -4.48 -5.82
C ARG A 65 2.13 -4.92 -4.98
N THR A 66 0.91 -4.54 -5.36
CA THR A 66 -0.31 -4.84 -4.61
C THR A 66 -1.11 -5.99 -5.19
N ARG A 67 -1.09 -6.17 -6.52
CA ARG A 67 -1.92 -7.10 -7.31
C ARG A 67 -3.42 -6.82 -7.25
N VAL A 68 -3.81 -5.61 -6.84
CA VAL A 68 -5.19 -5.12 -6.96
C VAL A 68 -5.68 -5.22 -8.41
N GLY A 69 -4.79 -4.98 -9.37
CA GLY A 69 -5.11 -4.97 -10.78
C GLY A 69 -5.43 -6.32 -11.42
N LEU A 70 -5.33 -7.43 -10.67
CA LEU A 70 -5.76 -8.74 -11.15
C LEU A 70 -7.27 -8.81 -11.41
N VAL A 71 -8.05 -7.97 -10.72
CA VAL A 71 -9.48 -7.78 -10.98
C VAL A 71 -9.65 -6.46 -11.75
N PRO A 72 -10.11 -6.48 -13.01
CA PRO A 72 -10.16 -5.26 -13.83
C PRO A 72 -11.00 -4.13 -13.24
N THR A 73 -12.12 -4.44 -12.59
CA THR A 73 -12.97 -3.42 -11.94
C THR A 73 -12.26 -2.78 -10.76
N ASP A 74 -11.61 -3.58 -9.92
CA ASP A 74 -10.85 -3.12 -8.76
C ASP A 74 -9.69 -2.24 -9.19
N ARG A 75 -9.03 -2.61 -10.29
CA ARG A 75 -7.97 -1.80 -10.91
C ARG A 75 -8.46 -0.39 -11.23
N VAL A 76 -9.63 -0.28 -11.86
CA VAL A 76 -10.21 1.00 -12.27
C VAL A 76 -10.56 1.83 -11.03
N THR A 77 -11.19 1.23 -10.03
CA THR A 77 -11.58 1.92 -8.79
C THR A 77 -10.36 2.36 -7.98
N ALA A 78 -9.25 1.62 -8.01
CA ALA A 78 -8.03 1.93 -7.25
C ALA A 78 -7.13 2.99 -7.89
N LEU A 79 -7.45 3.44 -9.12
CA LEU A 79 -6.56 4.28 -9.92
C LEU A 79 -6.25 5.62 -9.26
N ASP A 80 -7.25 6.27 -8.66
CA ASP A 80 -7.07 7.57 -8.04
C ASP A 80 -6.20 7.47 -6.78
N ALA A 81 -6.37 6.42 -5.97
CA ALA A 81 -5.52 6.17 -4.81
C ALA A 81 -4.05 5.90 -5.22
N ALA A 82 -3.81 5.22 -6.35
CA ALA A 82 -2.47 5.01 -6.88
C ALA A 82 -1.81 6.34 -7.32
N ARG A 83 -2.56 7.20 -8.01
CA ARG A 83 -2.09 8.52 -8.44
C ARG A 83 -1.80 9.45 -7.27
N GLU A 84 -2.65 9.45 -6.25
CA GLU A 84 -2.42 10.18 -5.02
C GLU A 84 -1.11 9.74 -4.34
N ALA A 85 -0.88 8.43 -4.22
CA ALA A 85 0.35 7.89 -3.63
C ALA A 85 1.61 8.28 -4.41
N LEU A 86 1.56 8.26 -5.75
CA LEU A 86 2.65 8.72 -6.61
C LEU A 86 2.93 10.22 -6.41
N GLY A 87 1.88 11.04 -6.24
CA GLY A 87 2.01 12.48 -5.96
C GLY A 87 2.57 12.79 -4.56
N GLU A 88 2.28 11.97 -3.56
CA GLU A 88 2.77 12.15 -2.18
C GLU A 88 4.25 11.80 -1.99
N ALA A 89 4.86 11.06 -2.91
CA ALA A 89 6.28 10.70 -2.83
C ALA A 89 7.22 11.79 -3.38
N VAL A 90 6.68 12.77 -4.10
CA VAL A 90 7.44 13.91 -4.66
C VAL A 90 7.50 15.09 -3.68
N ARG A 91 6.73 15.06 -2.58
CA ARG A 91 6.75 16.07 -1.50
C ARG A 91 7.59 15.59 -0.32
#